data_AF-A0A2Z5JZ83-F1
#
_entry.id   AF-A0A2Z5JZ83-F1
#
_cell.length_a   1.000
_cell.length_b   1.000
_cell.length_c   1.000
_cell.angle_alpha   90.00
_cell.angle_beta   90.00
_cell.angle_gamma   90.00
#
_symmetry.space_group_name_H-M   'P 1'
#
loop_
_entity.id
_entity.type
_entity.pdbx_description
1 polymer ?
#
loop_
_entity_poly.entity_id
_entity_poly.type
_entity_poly.pdbx_seq_one_letter_code
_entity_poly.pdbx_strand_id
1 'polypeptide(L)'
;MGEPRVDRIAQLTTRPAGREIAYDPAAAPPPLQVRAAQVLEANWTGKSTVPSRSLYPHQWSWDSAFIAIGLRHLSPLRAQTELETLFAAQWADGRIPHIVFNPSVPLDAYFPSPDFWRSSTAGSAAGAPRTVQTSGIVQPPVHALAAWLVHLADPGLSRARGFLARAYPRLAAWHRYLLRRRDLGGGGLVSVVHPWEQGMDNSPCWDRPLSRVTPAPARSFRRADLDHGAPEDRPTDLDYGRYVRLAADYRDGGYADEPYREATAESGAGGSAGSRAGGSAGRRAGGFTDSRPGGSADSGPSGSAGSGAGGFTDSRPSGSADSRPSGSAGSGAGGFTDSRPSGSAGSGAGGFTDSGPGGSVGSRAGGFAVEDPAFNALLIASEYALARIAHELGAAEPRPGRRGPSASRRPWWSGCGTRPRGCSCAGTCAPGS
;
A
#
# COMPACT_ATOMS: atom_id res chain seq x y z
N MET A 1 -58.91 -73.90 -13.59
CA MET A 1 -58.86 -73.21 -14.89
C MET A 1 -58.21 -71.87 -14.64
N GLY A 2 -56.97 -71.72 -15.10
CA GLY A 2 -56.14 -70.54 -14.86
C GLY A 2 -56.43 -69.43 -15.88
N GLU A 3 -56.32 -68.19 -15.43
CA GLU A 3 -56.28 -67.01 -16.31
C GLU A 3 -55.05 -67.04 -17.22
N PRO A 4 -55.17 -66.54 -18.46
CA PRO A 4 -54.03 -66.03 -19.20
C PRO A 4 -54.06 -64.50 -19.33
N ARG A 5 -52.93 -63.91 -18.93
CA ARG A 5 -52.33 -62.63 -19.34
C ARG A 5 -52.03 -62.69 -20.87
N VAL A 6 -52.07 -61.65 -21.71
CA VAL A 6 -51.14 -60.51 -21.85
C VAL A 6 -51.61 -59.58 -23.01
N ASP A 7 -51.50 -58.27 -22.78
CA ASP A 7 -51.20 -57.09 -23.64
C ASP A 7 -51.36 -57.10 -25.18
N ARG A 8 -51.90 -56.01 -25.74
CA ARG A 8 -51.12 -54.92 -26.40
C ARG A 8 -51.97 -53.90 -27.20
N ILE A 9 -51.70 -52.61 -26.92
CA ILE A 9 -51.51 -51.47 -27.85
C ILE A 9 -52.73 -50.97 -28.65
N ALA A 10 -53.20 -49.75 -28.33
CA ALA A 10 -53.12 -48.56 -29.21
C ALA A 10 -53.98 -47.39 -28.68
N GLN A 11 -53.37 -46.20 -28.58
CA GLN A 11 -53.98 -44.85 -28.73
C GLN A 11 -55.02 -44.45 -27.66
N LEU A 12 -54.75 -43.48 -26.78
CA LEU A 12 -54.61 -42.06 -27.13
C LEU A 12 -53.74 -41.33 -26.10
N THR A 13 -52.60 -40.86 -26.56
CA THR A 13 -51.82 -39.79 -25.92
C THR A 13 -52.58 -38.46 -26.02
N THR A 14 -53.39 -38.13 -25.03
CA THR A 14 -53.71 -36.72 -24.76
C THR A 14 -52.66 -36.16 -23.82
N ARG A 15 -51.69 -35.43 -24.40
CA ARG A 15 -50.82 -34.53 -23.62
C ARG A 15 -51.73 -33.58 -22.83
N PRO A 16 -51.59 -33.44 -21.51
CA PRO A 16 -52.19 -32.31 -20.84
C PRO A 16 -51.52 -31.07 -21.43
N ALA A 17 -52.32 -30.18 -21.99
CA ALA A 17 -51.88 -28.90 -22.52
C ALA A 17 -50.98 -28.24 -21.48
N GLY A 18 -49.75 -27.93 -21.88
CA GLY A 18 -48.80 -27.21 -21.04
C GLY A 18 -49.46 -25.93 -20.57
N ARG A 19 -49.77 -25.87 -19.27
CA ARG A 19 -49.91 -24.59 -18.60
C ARG A 19 -48.51 -24.02 -18.52
N GLU A 20 -48.13 -23.30 -19.57
CA GLU A 20 -47.07 -22.31 -19.52
C GLU A 20 -47.58 -21.22 -18.56
N ILE A 21 -47.31 -21.41 -17.26
CA ILE A 21 -47.45 -20.32 -16.30
C ILE A 21 -46.26 -19.40 -16.59
N ALA A 22 -46.51 -18.50 -17.52
CA ALA A 22 -45.70 -17.34 -17.80
C ALA A 22 -45.75 -16.38 -16.60
N TYR A 23 -44.90 -16.65 -15.60
CA TYR A 23 -44.24 -15.68 -14.72
C TYR A 23 -43.41 -16.48 -13.70
N ASP A 24 -42.18 -16.83 -14.07
CA ASP A 24 -41.16 -17.13 -13.05
C ASP A 24 -40.62 -15.77 -12.58
N PRO A 25 -40.99 -15.28 -11.38
CA PRO A 25 -40.43 -14.03 -10.88
C PRO A 25 -38.92 -14.14 -10.91
N ALA A 26 -38.23 -13.14 -11.48
CA ALA A 26 -36.77 -13.11 -11.47
C ALA A 26 -36.27 -13.47 -10.07
N ALA A 27 -35.52 -14.57 -9.96
CA ALA A 27 -35.10 -15.12 -8.68
C ALA A 27 -34.50 -13.99 -7.83
N ALA A 28 -34.97 -13.87 -6.59
CA ALA A 28 -34.47 -12.87 -5.67
C ALA A 28 -32.93 -12.96 -5.62
N PRO A 29 -32.21 -11.83 -5.67
CA PRO A 29 -30.76 -11.87 -5.68
C PRO A 29 -30.25 -12.62 -4.45
N PRO A 30 -29.15 -13.39 -4.58
CA PRO A 30 -28.64 -14.16 -3.45
C PRO A 30 -28.30 -13.23 -2.27
N PRO A 31 -28.36 -13.74 -1.02
CA PRO A 31 -28.03 -12.97 0.17
C PRO A 31 -26.67 -12.28 0.04
N LEU A 32 -26.51 -11.11 0.67
CA LEU A 32 -25.28 -10.30 0.57
C LEU A 32 -24.02 -11.10 0.93
N GLN A 33 -24.12 -12.02 1.90
CA GLN A 33 -23.01 -12.88 2.31
C GLN A 33 -22.57 -13.82 1.18
N VAL A 34 -23.52 -14.38 0.41
CA VAL A 34 -23.24 -15.25 -0.73
C VAL A 34 -22.58 -14.45 -1.85
N ARG A 35 -23.09 -13.25 -2.13
CA ARG A 35 -22.49 -12.35 -3.14
C ARG A 35 -21.08 -11.91 -2.75
N ALA A 36 -20.84 -11.60 -1.48
CA ALA A 36 -19.51 -11.27 -0.98
C ALA A 36 -18.53 -12.45 -1.11
N ALA A 37 -18.98 -13.68 -0.79
CA ALA A 37 -18.19 -14.88 -0.99
C ALA A 37 -17.86 -15.12 -2.48
N GLN A 38 -18.82 -14.89 -3.38
CA GLN A 38 -18.61 -14.98 -4.83
C GLN A 38 -17.56 -13.97 -5.33
N VAL A 39 -17.53 -12.74 -4.79
CA VAL A 39 -16.50 -11.75 -5.13
C VAL A 39 -15.11 -12.23 -4.69
N LEU A 40 -14.97 -12.72 -3.46
CA LEU A 40 -13.70 -13.25 -2.95
C LEU A 40 -13.23 -14.48 -3.74
N GLU A 41 -14.15 -15.33 -4.19
CA GLU A 41 -13.84 -16.47 -5.05
C GLU A 41 -13.40 -16.01 -6.45
N ALA A 42 -14.18 -15.13 -7.08
CA ALA A 42 -13.91 -14.62 -8.42
C ALA A 42 -12.57 -13.88 -8.49
N ASN A 43 -12.11 -13.29 -7.39
CA ASN A 43 -10.83 -12.58 -7.32
C ASN A 43 -9.64 -13.44 -6.87
N TRP A 44 -9.85 -14.73 -6.58
CA TRP A 44 -8.78 -15.64 -6.17
C TRP A 44 -7.84 -16.00 -7.33
N THR A 45 -6.53 -15.85 -7.12
CA THR A 45 -5.51 -16.14 -8.14
C THR A 45 -4.87 -17.53 -7.99
N GLY A 46 -5.37 -18.36 -7.07
CA GLY A 46 -4.76 -19.63 -6.69
C GLY A 46 -3.83 -19.54 -5.47
N LYS A 47 -3.31 -18.34 -5.15
CA LYS A 47 -2.40 -18.12 -4.01
C LYS A 47 -2.73 -16.89 -3.16
N SER A 48 -3.24 -15.83 -3.79
CA SER A 48 -3.70 -14.60 -3.14
C SER A 48 -4.91 -14.03 -3.88
N THR A 49 -5.54 -13.02 -3.31
CA THR A 49 -6.77 -12.45 -3.85
C THR A 49 -6.49 -11.03 -4.33
N VAL A 50 -6.87 -10.71 -5.57
CA VAL A 50 -6.73 -9.35 -6.10
C VAL A 50 -7.87 -8.45 -5.60
N PRO A 51 -7.65 -7.17 -5.33
CA PRO A 51 -8.74 -6.26 -4.98
C PRO A 51 -9.75 -6.12 -6.13
N SER A 52 -9.26 -6.08 -7.37
CA SER A 52 -10.09 -6.02 -8.58
C SER A 52 -9.38 -6.64 -9.77
N ARG A 53 -10.03 -7.56 -10.49
CA ARG A 53 -9.44 -8.23 -11.67
C ARG A 53 -9.01 -7.28 -12.78
N SER A 54 -9.72 -6.17 -12.97
CA SER A 54 -9.41 -5.19 -14.01
C SER A 54 -8.46 -4.11 -13.51
N LEU A 55 -8.82 -3.47 -12.39
CA LEU A 55 -8.16 -2.25 -11.95
C LEU A 55 -6.93 -2.49 -11.05
N TYR A 56 -6.98 -3.53 -10.23
CA TYR A 56 -5.95 -3.85 -9.25
C TYR A 56 -5.57 -5.33 -9.40
N PRO A 57 -4.86 -5.71 -10.47
CA PRO A 57 -4.67 -7.12 -10.87
C PRO A 57 -3.53 -7.87 -10.13
N HIS A 58 -2.98 -7.27 -9.09
CA HIS A 58 -1.92 -7.78 -8.22
C HIS A 58 -2.39 -7.98 -6.76
N GLN A 59 -1.50 -8.38 -5.87
CA GLN A 59 -1.80 -8.50 -4.44
C GLN A 59 -1.37 -7.21 -3.73
N TRP A 60 -2.31 -6.56 -3.02
CA TRP A 60 -2.03 -5.37 -2.21
C TRP A 60 -1.95 -5.71 -0.72
N SER A 61 -1.07 -5.01 -0.01
CA SER A 61 -0.68 -5.34 1.35
C SER A 61 -1.81 -5.20 2.38
N TRP A 62 -2.44 -4.03 2.46
CA TRP A 62 -3.55 -3.83 3.41
C TRP A 62 -4.84 -4.54 2.93
N ASP A 63 -5.03 -4.67 1.62
CA ASP A 63 -6.16 -5.39 1.02
C ASP A 63 -6.10 -6.85 1.40
N SER A 64 -4.94 -7.51 1.27
CA SER A 64 -4.75 -8.90 1.71
C SER A 64 -5.07 -9.09 3.20
N ALA A 65 -4.81 -8.09 4.04
CA ALA A 65 -5.18 -8.16 5.45
C ALA A 65 -6.71 -8.12 5.64
N PHE A 66 -7.41 -7.19 4.98
CA PHE A 66 -8.88 -7.14 5.04
C PHE A 66 -9.55 -8.34 4.36
N ILE A 67 -8.99 -8.80 3.24
CA ILE A 67 -9.44 -10.01 2.55
C ILE A 67 -9.25 -11.23 3.45
N ALA A 68 -8.13 -11.36 4.17
CA ALA A 68 -7.96 -12.43 5.15
C ALA A 68 -9.00 -12.35 6.28
N ILE A 69 -9.33 -11.15 6.75
CA ILE A 69 -10.41 -10.94 7.74
C ILE A 69 -11.77 -11.39 7.18
N GLY A 70 -12.06 -11.15 5.90
CA GLY A 70 -13.25 -11.66 5.24
C GLY A 70 -13.23 -13.18 5.07
N LEU A 71 -12.13 -13.72 4.53
CA LEU A 71 -11.92 -15.14 4.26
C LEU A 71 -11.98 -16.00 5.52
N ARG A 72 -11.68 -15.48 6.71
CA ARG A 72 -11.78 -16.25 7.96
C ARG A 72 -13.19 -16.82 8.20
N HIS A 73 -14.23 -16.19 7.63
CA HIS A 73 -15.62 -16.63 7.75
C HIS A 73 -15.98 -17.74 6.74
N LEU A 74 -15.15 -17.96 5.71
CA LEU A 74 -15.41 -18.90 4.62
C LEU A 74 -14.40 -20.06 4.64
N SER A 75 -13.13 -19.73 4.78
CA SER A 75 -12.01 -20.66 4.80
C SER A 75 -10.84 -20.03 5.58
N PRO A 76 -10.71 -20.33 6.89
CA PRO A 76 -9.54 -19.94 7.67
C PRO A 76 -8.22 -20.40 7.05
N LEU A 77 -8.22 -21.54 6.34
CA LEU A 77 -7.06 -22.02 5.58
C LEU A 77 -6.63 -21.03 4.47
N ARG A 78 -7.58 -20.55 3.67
CA ARG A 78 -7.28 -19.55 2.62
C ARG A 78 -6.90 -18.21 3.23
N ALA A 79 -7.51 -17.82 4.34
CA ALA A 79 -7.15 -16.59 5.05
C ALA A 79 -5.69 -16.63 5.56
N GLN A 80 -5.24 -17.78 6.09
CA GLN A 80 -3.82 -17.97 6.46
C GLN A 80 -2.91 -17.89 5.22
N THR A 81 -3.31 -18.55 4.13
CA THR A 81 -2.55 -18.57 2.86
C THR A 81 -2.38 -17.15 2.26
N GLU A 82 -3.43 -16.34 2.30
CA GLU A 82 -3.41 -14.93 1.84
C GLU A 82 -2.31 -14.12 2.55
N LEU A 83 -2.20 -14.26 3.88
CA LEU A 83 -1.17 -13.56 4.66
C LEU A 83 0.22 -14.18 4.48
N GLU A 84 0.32 -15.52 4.43
CA GLU A 84 1.58 -16.23 4.22
C GLU A 84 2.23 -15.87 2.87
N THR A 85 1.43 -15.70 1.81
CA THR A 85 1.94 -15.28 0.49
C THR A 85 2.45 -13.84 0.50
N LEU A 86 1.78 -12.93 1.20
CA LEU A 86 2.26 -11.55 1.38
C LEU A 86 3.58 -11.53 2.16
N PHE A 87 3.68 -12.28 3.26
CA PHE A 87 4.90 -12.34 4.08
C PHE A 87 6.09 -12.99 3.35
N ALA A 88 5.84 -13.85 2.35
CA ALA A 88 6.89 -14.39 1.49
C ALA A 88 7.55 -13.33 0.61
N ALA A 89 6.87 -12.20 0.36
CA ALA A 89 7.40 -11.04 -0.37
C ALA A 89 8.02 -9.96 0.54
N GLN A 90 8.08 -10.19 1.85
CA GLN A 90 8.72 -9.28 2.80
C GLN A 90 10.22 -9.14 2.50
N TRP A 91 10.74 -7.91 2.54
CA TRP A 91 12.16 -7.65 2.34
C TRP A 91 12.96 -8.01 3.59
N ALA A 92 14.28 -8.19 3.44
CA ALA A 92 15.16 -8.59 4.53
C ALA A 92 15.29 -7.54 5.64
N ASP A 93 15.07 -6.26 5.33
CA ASP A 93 15.03 -5.17 6.31
C ASP A 93 13.75 -5.14 7.16
N GLY A 94 12.78 -6.00 6.85
CA GLY A 94 11.52 -6.16 7.55
C GLY A 94 10.33 -5.47 6.88
N ARG A 95 10.50 -4.63 5.86
CA ARG A 95 9.35 -3.96 5.23
C ARG A 95 8.45 -4.95 4.50
N ILE A 96 7.13 -4.76 4.62
CA ILE A 96 6.15 -5.45 3.79
C ILE A 96 5.76 -4.49 2.66
N PRO A 97 6.04 -4.82 1.38
CA PRO A 97 5.75 -3.93 0.26
C PRO A 97 4.25 -3.76 0.05
N HIS A 98 3.80 -2.61 -0.45
CA HIS A 98 2.37 -2.38 -0.70
C HIS A 98 1.81 -3.22 -1.84
N ILE A 99 2.63 -3.58 -2.85
CA ILE A 99 2.24 -4.47 -3.96
C ILE A 99 3.21 -5.65 -4.06
N VAL A 100 2.63 -6.84 -4.23
CA VAL A 100 3.31 -8.05 -4.73
C VAL A 100 2.78 -8.34 -6.13
N PHE A 101 3.64 -8.20 -7.13
CA PHE A 101 3.24 -8.28 -8.54
C PHE A 101 2.98 -9.73 -8.96
N ASN A 102 1.87 -9.93 -9.69
CA ASN A 102 1.54 -11.21 -10.30
C ASN A 102 2.27 -11.33 -11.64
N PRO A 103 3.21 -12.29 -11.82
CA PRO A 103 3.98 -12.43 -13.06
C PRO A 103 3.13 -12.82 -14.28
N SER A 104 1.91 -13.31 -14.08
CA SER A 104 0.98 -13.64 -15.17
C SER A 104 0.25 -12.41 -15.72
N VAL A 105 0.41 -11.24 -15.11
CA VAL A 105 -0.25 -10.00 -15.53
C VAL A 105 0.70 -9.18 -16.42
N PRO A 106 0.26 -8.73 -17.61
CA PRO A 106 1.06 -7.85 -18.48
C PRO A 106 1.51 -6.57 -17.78
N LEU A 107 2.69 -6.05 -18.15
CA LEU A 107 3.27 -4.86 -17.51
C LEU A 107 2.45 -3.59 -17.72
N ASP A 108 1.71 -3.49 -18.83
CA ASP A 108 0.87 -2.35 -19.17
C ASP A 108 -0.51 -2.38 -18.52
N ALA A 109 -0.91 -3.49 -17.89
CA ALA A 109 -2.20 -3.63 -17.22
C ALA A 109 -2.30 -2.86 -15.89
N TYR A 110 -1.18 -2.41 -15.31
CA TYR A 110 -1.15 -1.58 -14.12
C TYR A 110 0.11 -0.71 -14.10
N PHE A 111 -0.03 0.58 -13.81
CA PHE A 111 1.09 1.50 -13.66
C PHE A 111 1.03 2.23 -12.30
N PRO A 112 2.14 2.31 -11.54
CA PRO A 112 3.49 1.89 -11.91
C PRO A 112 3.75 0.37 -11.80
N SER A 113 4.32 -0.17 -12.87
CA SER A 113 4.57 -1.59 -13.13
C SER A 113 5.89 -2.09 -12.51
N PRO A 114 6.15 -3.41 -12.48
CA PRO A 114 7.41 -3.98 -11.99
C PRO A 114 8.69 -3.36 -12.56
N ASP A 115 8.71 -3.05 -13.86
CA ASP A 115 9.84 -2.44 -14.57
C ASP A 115 10.04 -0.95 -14.22
N PHE A 116 9.00 -0.28 -13.72
CA PHE A 116 9.16 1.02 -13.07
C PHE A 116 9.83 0.86 -11.70
N TRP A 117 9.32 -0.04 -10.84
CA TRP A 117 9.85 -0.20 -9.48
C TRP A 117 11.26 -0.81 -9.48
N ARG A 118 11.56 -1.80 -10.32
CA ARG A 118 12.87 -2.47 -10.37
C ARG A 118 13.34 -2.95 -8.99
N SER A 119 12.42 -3.39 -8.13
CA SER A 119 12.75 -3.64 -6.72
C SER A 119 13.81 -4.72 -6.54
N SER A 120 13.80 -5.77 -7.35
CA SER A 120 14.80 -6.86 -7.28
C SER A 120 16.22 -6.42 -7.61
N THR A 121 16.41 -5.29 -8.30
CA THR A 121 17.73 -4.72 -8.61
C THR A 121 18.02 -3.49 -7.76
N ALA A 122 17.22 -2.43 -7.89
CA ALA A 122 17.39 -1.17 -7.16
C ALA A 122 17.23 -1.34 -5.63
N GLY A 123 16.40 -2.28 -5.19
CA GLY A 123 16.18 -2.62 -3.77
C GLY A 123 17.05 -3.76 -3.25
N SER A 124 17.98 -4.29 -4.05
CA SER A 124 18.82 -5.43 -3.63
C SER A 124 19.62 -5.12 -2.36
N ALA A 125 20.13 -3.90 -2.20
CA ALA A 125 20.89 -3.48 -1.01
C ALA A 125 20.02 -3.39 0.26
N ALA A 126 18.73 -3.04 0.09
CA ALA A 126 17.74 -3.04 1.16
C ALA A 126 17.11 -4.43 1.41
N GLY A 127 17.52 -5.44 0.65
CA GLY A 127 17.08 -6.83 0.83
C GLY A 127 15.76 -7.17 0.17
N ALA A 128 15.40 -6.50 -0.94
CA ALA A 128 14.27 -6.90 -1.76
C ALA A 128 14.37 -8.37 -2.22
N PRO A 129 13.27 -9.14 -2.28
CA PRO A 129 13.27 -10.49 -2.81
C PRO A 129 13.81 -10.55 -4.26
N ARG A 130 14.67 -11.52 -4.55
CA ARG A 130 15.30 -11.66 -5.88
C ARG A 130 14.34 -12.18 -6.96
N THR A 131 13.38 -13.03 -6.59
CA THR A 131 12.52 -13.78 -7.52
C THR A 131 11.07 -13.30 -7.52
N VAL A 132 10.70 -12.40 -6.61
CA VAL A 132 9.35 -11.84 -6.52
C VAL A 132 9.46 -10.35 -6.77
N GLN A 133 8.76 -9.87 -7.80
CA GLN A 133 8.68 -8.45 -8.08
C GLN A 133 7.71 -7.80 -7.11
N THR A 134 8.12 -6.69 -6.50
CA THR A 134 7.31 -5.93 -5.54
C THR A 134 7.43 -4.44 -5.85
N SER A 135 6.52 -3.65 -5.31
CA SER A 135 6.80 -2.22 -5.12
C SER A 135 7.93 -2.01 -4.10
N GLY A 136 8.42 -0.78 -3.94
CA GLY A 136 9.39 -0.44 -2.89
C GLY A 136 8.86 0.32 -1.67
N ILE A 137 7.64 0.83 -1.74
CA ILE A 137 6.95 1.53 -0.64
C ILE A 137 6.02 0.58 0.14
N VAL A 138 5.57 1.01 1.33
CA VAL A 138 4.77 0.19 2.26
C VAL A 138 3.29 0.61 2.30
N GLN A 139 2.48 -0.03 3.15
CA GLN A 139 1.06 0.31 3.38
C GLN A 139 0.73 0.17 4.88
N PRO A 140 -0.45 0.63 5.35
CA PRO A 140 -0.76 0.62 6.77
C PRO A 140 -0.68 -0.78 7.40
N PRO A 141 -0.11 -0.90 8.62
CA PRO A 141 0.32 -2.18 9.18
C PRO A 141 -0.83 -2.98 9.81
N VAL A 142 -1.93 -3.24 9.11
CA VAL A 142 -3.10 -3.98 9.65
C VAL A 142 -2.89 -5.50 9.76
N HIS A 143 -1.72 -6.00 9.41
CA HIS A 143 -1.42 -7.43 9.23
C HIS A 143 -1.45 -8.25 10.53
N ALA A 144 -0.96 -7.71 11.65
CA ALA A 144 -0.98 -8.44 12.92
C ALA A 144 -2.40 -8.60 13.45
N LEU A 145 -3.24 -7.57 13.26
CA LEU A 145 -4.68 -7.65 13.57
C LEU A 145 -5.34 -8.74 12.71
N ALA A 146 -5.11 -8.74 11.40
CA ALA A 146 -5.64 -9.77 10.51
C ALA A 146 -5.17 -11.18 10.92
N ALA A 147 -3.88 -11.38 11.18
CA ALA A 147 -3.34 -12.67 11.60
C ALA A 147 -3.96 -13.16 12.93
N TRP A 148 -4.14 -12.27 13.91
CA TRP A 148 -4.81 -12.58 15.17
C TRP A 148 -6.28 -12.98 14.96
N LEU A 149 -7.01 -12.22 14.14
CA LEU A 149 -8.40 -12.48 13.83
C LEU A 149 -8.61 -13.78 13.04
N VAL A 150 -7.69 -14.13 12.14
CA VAL A 150 -7.69 -15.41 11.41
C VAL A 150 -7.40 -16.58 12.34
N HIS A 151 -6.44 -16.42 13.26
CA HIS A 151 -6.16 -17.42 14.28
C HIS A 151 -7.40 -17.70 15.14
N LEU A 152 -8.10 -16.66 15.60
CA LEU A 152 -9.31 -16.83 16.43
C LEU A 152 -10.47 -17.55 15.72
N ALA A 153 -10.53 -17.49 14.39
CA ALA A 153 -11.58 -18.18 13.63
C ALA A 153 -11.39 -19.71 13.64
N ASP A 154 -10.14 -20.19 13.67
CA ASP A 154 -9.82 -21.61 13.83
C ASP A 154 -8.44 -21.79 14.50
N PRO A 155 -8.37 -21.76 15.84
CA PRO A 155 -7.11 -21.92 16.56
C PRO A 155 -6.49 -23.31 16.36
N GLY A 156 -7.32 -24.34 16.15
CA GLY A 156 -6.87 -25.71 15.93
C GLY A 156 -6.08 -25.83 14.63
N LEU A 157 -6.66 -25.38 13.52
CA LEU A 157 -5.98 -25.31 12.23
C LEU A 157 -4.73 -24.42 12.31
N SER A 158 -4.84 -23.25 12.96
CA SER A 158 -3.71 -22.34 13.11
C SER A 158 -2.53 -23.00 13.83
N ARG A 159 -2.77 -23.79 14.88
CA ARG A 159 -1.72 -24.52 15.61
C ARG A 159 -1.19 -25.69 14.81
N ALA A 160 -2.08 -26.50 14.22
CA ALA A 160 -1.71 -27.63 13.38
C ALA A 160 -0.82 -27.21 12.19
N ARG A 161 -1.12 -26.05 11.59
CA ARG A 161 -0.29 -25.46 10.55
C ARG A 161 0.91 -24.69 11.08
N GLY A 162 1.02 -24.37 12.37
CA GLY A 162 2.08 -23.48 12.88
C GLY A 162 2.00 -22.05 12.32
N PHE A 163 0.80 -21.58 11.98
CA PHE A 163 0.57 -20.30 11.30
C PHE A 163 1.12 -19.11 12.09
N LEU A 164 0.69 -18.92 13.34
CA LEU A 164 1.19 -17.82 14.18
C LEU A 164 2.70 -17.93 14.43
N ALA A 165 3.22 -19.14 14.60
CA ALA A 165 4.66 -19.35 14.82
C ALA A 165 5.52 -18.90 13.62
N ARG A 166 5.01 -19.05 12.39
CA ARG A 166 5.65 -18.52 11.17
C ARG A 166 5.40 -17.03 10.95
N ALA A 167 4.19 -16.55 11.23
CA ALA A 167 3.80 -15.17 11.00
C ALA A 167 4.46 -14.20 12.00
N TYR A 168 4.58 -14.59 13.27
CA TYR A 168 5.09 -13.73 14.33
C TYR A 168 6.47 -13.12 14.06
N PRO A 169 7.54 -13.86 13.70
CA PRO A 169 8.84 -13.25 13.43
C PRO A 169 8.81 -12.28 12.25
N ARG A 170 7.96 -12.53 11.24
CA ARG A 170 7.75 -11.66 10.08
C ARG A 170 7.06 -10.36 10.49
N LEU A 171 5.98 -10.46 11.26
CA LEU A 171 5.26 -9.30 11.81
C LEU A 171 6.13 -8.48 12.77
N ALA A 172 6.90 -9.12 13.63
CA ALA A 172 7.83 -8.43 14.53
C ALA A 172 8.94 -7.69 13.76
N ALA A 173 9.45 -8.26 12.65
CA ALA A 173 10.37 -7.57 11.76
C ALA A 173 9.73 -6.36 11.07
N TRP A 174 8.47 -6.49 10.65
CA TRP A 174 7.70 -5.42 10.05
C TRP A 174 7.50 -4.23 11.00
N HIS A 175 7.05 -4.50 12.22
CA HIS A 175 6.87 -3.46 13.23
C HIS A 175 8.19 -2.81 13.64
N ARG A 176 9.28 -3.60 13.73
CA ARG A 176 10.62 -3.07 13.98
C ARG A 176 11.10 -2.17 12.85
N TYR A 177 10.85 -2.54 11.60
CA TYR A 177 11.16 -1.69 10.44
C TYR A 177 10.46 -0.34 10.58
N LEU A 178 9.15 -0.32 10.83
CA LEU A 178 8.38 0.90 11.00
C LEU A 178 8.92 1.78 12.14
N LEU A 179 9.10 1.21 13.33
CA LEU A 179 9.53 1.95 14.53
C LEU A 179 11.00 2.39 14.52
N ARG A 180 11.84 1.86 13.62
CA ARG A 180 13.29 2.13 13.61
C ARG A 180 13.79 2.81 12.35
N ARG A 181 13.20 2.47 11.21
CA ARG A 181 13.60 3.00 9.89
C ARG A 181 12.67 4.10 9.43
N ARG A 182 11.40 4.09 9.86
CA ARG A 182 10.42 5.12 9.48
C ARG A 182 10.15 6.15 10.58
N ASP A 183 10.87 6.14 11.69
CA ASP A 183 10.90 7.25 12.65
C ASP A 183 11.84 8.37 12.16
N LEU A 184 11.49 8.99 11.03
CA LEU A 184 12.34 9.99 10.37
C LEU A 184 12.34 11.34 11.11
N GLY A 185 11.27 11.65 11.86
CA GLY A 185 11.17 12.81 12.74
C GLY A 185 11.83 12.63 14.10
N GLY A 186 12.17 11.39 14.49
CA GLY A 186 12.75 11.06 15.80
C GLY A 186 11.77 11.15 16.97
N GLY A 187 10.49 11.40 16.70
CA GLY A 187 9.41 11.53 17.68
C GLY A 187 8.80 10.21 18.13
N GLY A 188 9.23 9.08 17.55
CA GLY A 188 8.62 7.77 17.76
C GLY A 188 7.33 7.57 16.97
N LEU A 189 7.07 8.42 15.98
CA LEU A 189 5.96 8.30 15.03
C LEU A 189 6.50 7.85 13.67
N VAL A 190 5.75 6.97 13.02
CA VAL A 190 6.07 6.53 11.67
C VAL A 190 5.79 7.66 10.68
N SER A 191 6.79 7.94 9.86
CA SER A 191 6.73 8.78 8.68
C SER A 191 6.46 7.95 7.42
N VAL A 192 5.47 8.37 6.64
CA VAL A 192 5.30 7.91 5.26
C VAL A 192 6.14 8.77 4.31
N VAL A 193 6.71 8.16 3.28
CA VAL A 193 7.55 8.82 2.26
C VAL A 193 6.86 8.94 0.90
N HIS A 194 5.63 8.45 0.81
CA HIS A 194 4.80 8.54 -0.38
C HIS A 194 3.30 8.53 0.02
N PRO A 195 2.41 9.33 -0.60
CA PRO A 195 0.98 9.37 -0.24
C PRO A 195 0.28 7.99 -0.36
N TRP A 196 0.64 7.20 -1.38
CA TRP A 196 0.20 5.79 -1.51
C TRP A 196 0.47 4.92 -0.27
N GLU A 197 1.43 5.26 0.59
CA GLU A 197 1.68 4.48 1.81
C GLU A 197 0.59 4.62 2.88
N GLN A 198 -0.21 5.70 2.84
CA GLN A 198 -1.38 5.83 3.71
C GLN A 198 -2.58 5.01 3.19
N GLY A 199 -2.63 4.74 1.89
CA GLY A 199 -3.79 4.12 1.23
C GLY A 199 -4.94 5.08 0.94
N MET A 200 -4.73 6.40 1.06
CA MET A 200 -5.70 7.44 0.67
C MET A 200 -5.02 8.45 -0.26
N ASP A 201 -4.72 7.99 -1.47
CA ASP A 201 -3.76 8.56 -2.41
C ASP A 201 -3.94 10.06 -2.69
N ASN A 202 -5.16 10.50 -2.96
CA ASN A 202 -5.54 11.88 -3.27
C ASN A 202 -6.32 12.55 -2.12
N SER A 203 -6.13 12.08 -0.88
CA SER A 203 -6.68 12.76 0.28
C SER A 203 -6.20 14.22 0.33
N PRO A 204 -7.08 15.19 0.63
CA PRO A 204 -6.70 16.61 0.75
C PRO A 204 -5.62 16.88 1.80
N CYS A 205 -5.38 15.95 2.74
CA CYS A 205 -4.25 16.08 3.67
C CYS A 205 -2.89 16.13 2.96
N TRP A 206 -2.82 15.64 1.72
CA TRP A 206 -1.61 15.62 0.91
C TRP A 206 -1.39 16.88 0.08
N ASP A 207 -2.39 17.76 -0.09
CA ASP A 207 -2.29 18.93 -0.97
C ASP A 207 -1.09 19.82 -0.62
N ARG A 208 -0.96 20.19 0.66
CA ARG A 208 0.12 21.06 1.14
C ARG A 208 1.50 20.37 1.15
N PRO A 209 1.65 19.12 1.61
CA PRO A 209 2.92 18.40 1.45
C PRO A 209 3.34 18.24 -0.02
N LEU A 210 2.42 17.82 -0.89
CA LEU A 210 2.70 17.55 -2.30
C LEU A 210 2.93 18.82 -3.12
N SER A 211 2.44 19.99 -2.68
CA SER A 211 2.71 21.27 -3.36
C SER A 211 4.20 21.61 -3.43
N ARG A 212 5.04 20.98 -2.59
CA ARG A 212 6.51 21.13 -2.57
C ARG A 212 7.24 20.20 -3.53
N VAL A 213 6.52 19.25 -4.14
CA VAL A 213 7.08 18.25 -5.05
C VAL A 213 6.92 18.75 -6.48
N THR A 214 8.03 18.90 -7.18
CA THR A 214 8.03 19.15 -8.63
C THR A 214 7.57 17.87 -9.35
N PRO A 215 6.49 17.89 -10.14
CA PRO A 215 5.99 16.71 -10.81
C PRO A 215 6.98 16.16 -11.85
N ALA A 216 6.94 14.85 -12.07
CA ALA A 216 7.57 14.22 -13.22
C ALA A 216 6.97 14.78 -14.52
N PRO A 217 7.76 14.89 -15.61
CA PRO A 217 7.25 15.36 -16.89
C PRO A 217 6.09 14.47 -17.37
N ALA A 218 4.97 15.05 -17.82
CA ALA A 218 3.78 14.28 -18.22
C ALA A 218 4.06 13.18 -19.26
N ARG A 219 5.04 13.40 -20.16
CA ARG A 219 5.46 12.43 -21.18
C ARG A 219 6.32 11.26 -20.66
N SER A 220 6.70 11.26 -19.38
CA SER A 220 7.57 10.22 -18.81
C SER A 220 6.80 9.03 -18.22
N PHE A 221 5.47 9.06 -18.26
CA PHE A 221 4.62 7.96 -17.81
C PHE A 221 3.32 7.90 -18.62
N ARG A 222 2.67 6.73 -18.63
CA ARG A 222 1.32 6.54 -19.14
C ARG A 222 0.47 5.94 -18.03
N ARG A 223 -0.70 6.52 -17.82
CA ARG A 223 -1.66 6.08 -16.79
C ARG A 223 -2.52 4.94 -17.32
N ALA A 224 -2.43 3.78 -16.69
CA ALA A 224 -3.27 2.62 -16.99
C ALA A 224 -4.61 2.64 -16.22
N ASP A 225 -4.70 3.42 -15.14
CA ASP A 225 -5.90 3.47 -14.29
C ASP A 225 -7.10 4.15 -14.97
N LEU A 226 -6.83 5.01 -15.96
CA LEU A 226 -7.86 5.68 -16.78
C LEU A 226 -8.53 4.75 -17.80
N ASP A 227 -7.94 3.59 -18.10
CA ASP A 227 -8.56 2.58 -18.98
C ASP A 227 -9.70 1.82 -18.28
N HIS A 228 -9.86 2.01 -16.97
CA HIS A 228 -10.71 1.20 -16.11
C HIS A 228 -11.65 2.00 -15.20
N GLY A 229 -11.66 3.33 -15.27
CA GLY A 229 -12.56 4.18 -14.48
C GLY A 229 -12.75 5.57 -15.08
N ALA A 230 -13.80 6.26 -14.65
CA ALA A 230 -14.07 7.62 -15.09
C ALA A 230 -12.94 8.58 -14.60
N PRO A 231 -12.46 9.50 -15.44
CA PRO A 231 -11.39 10.43 -15.05
C PRO A 231 -11.74 11.28 -13.82
N GLU A 232 -13.01 11.64 -13.63
CA GLU A 232 -13.49 12.39 -12.46
C GLU A 232 -13.36 11.64 -11.12
N ASP A 233 -13.32 10.32 -11.15
CA ASP A 233 -13.16 9.47 -9.96
C ASP A 233 -11.68 9.20 -9.62
N ARG A 234 -10.74 9.84 -10.33
CA ARG A 234 -9.30 9.56 -10.26
C ARG A 234 -8.48 10.79 -9.90
N PRO A 235 -7.26 10.60 -9.34
CA PRO A 235 -6.32 11.69 -9.15
C PRO A 235 -6.00 12.37 -10.49
N THR A 236 -5.61 13.65 -10.45
CA THR A 236 -5.27 14.39 -11.66
C THR A 236 -3.90 13.98 -12.22
N ASP A 237 -3.58 14.36 -13.46
CA ASP A 237 -2.25 14.13 -14.03
C ASP A 237 -1.14 14.88 -13.28
N LEU A 238 -1.47 16.02 -12.67
CA LEU A 238 -0.54 16.76 -11.81
C LEU A 238 -0.21 15.95 -10.55
N ASP A 239 -1.22 15.34 -9.93
CA ASP A 239 -1.04 14.49 -8.76
C ASP A 239 -0.21 13.25 -9.13
N TYR A 240 -0.56 12.58 -10.23
CA TYR A 240 0.21 11.44 -10.75
C TYR A 240 1.66 11.80 -11.05
N GLY A 241 1.92 12.97 -11.64
CA GLY A 241 3.27 13.45 -11.88
C GLY A 241 4.09 13.55 -10.58
N ARG A 242 3.49 14.00 -9.48
CA ARG A 242 4.15 14.06 -8.17
C ARG A 242 4.35 12.67 -7.57
N TYR A 243 3.38 11.78 -7.69
CA TYR A 243 3.51 10.39 -7.22
C TYR A 243 4.66 9.67 -7.94
N VAL A 244 4.67 9.74 -9.27
CA VAL A 244 5.73 9.16 -10.10
C VAL A 244 7.09 9.75 -9.73
N ARG A 245 7.17 11.06 -9.46
CA ARG A 245 8.43 11.68 -9.01
C ARG A 245 8.92 11.09 -7.71
N LEU A 246 8.08 11.05 -6.67
CA LEU A 246 8.47 10.53 -5.36
C LEU A 246 8.89 9.06 -5.44
N ALA A 247 8.13 8.24 -6.17
CA ALA A 247 8.44 6.83 -6.33
C ALA A 247 9.75 6.60 -7.12
N ALA A 248 10.01 7.40 -8.15
CA ALA A 248 11.25 7.34 -8.91
C ALA A 248 12.46 7.79 -8.07
N ASP A 249 12.36 8.91 -7.37
CA ASP A 249 13.43 9.43 -6.51
C ASP A 249 13.77 8.43 -5.38
N TYR A 250 12.74 7.82 -4.76
CA TYR A 250 12.96 6.82 -3.71
C TYR A 250 13.62 5.54 -4.24
N ARG A 251 13.19 5.06 -5.41
CA ARG A 251 13.82 3.93 -6.11
C ARG A 251 15.28 4.24 -6.49
N ASP A 252 15.53 5.40 -7.07
CA ASP A 252 16.85 5.78 -7.59
C ASP A 252 17.82 6.13 -6.45
N GLY A 253 17.30 6.50 -5.28
CA GLY A 253 18.00 6.53 -4.00
C GLY A 253 18.23 5.15 -3.35
N GLY A 254 17.98 4.06 -4.08
CA GLY A 254 18.21 2.69 -3.59
C GLY A 254 17.25 2.25 -2.48
N TYR A 255 16.07 2.87 -2.39
CA TYR A 255 15.07 2.62 -1.34
C TYR A 255 15.57 2.87 0.09
N ALA A 256 16.53 3.77 0.25
CA ALA A 256 17.10 4.13 1.53
C ALA A 256 16.12 4.96 2.37
N ASP A 257 15.84 4.51 3.60
CA ASP A 257 15.05 5.24 4.60
C ASP A 257 15.93 6.17 5.44
N GLU A 258 16.77 6.98 4.79
CA GLU A 258 17.67 7.89 5.50
C GLU A 258 17.08 9.30 5.57
N PRO A 259 17.05 9.93 6.77
CA PRO A 259 16.77 11.35 6.85
C PRO A 259 17.88 12.11 6.13
N TYR A 260 17.51 13.16 5.40
CA TYR A 260 18.48 14.07 4.79
C TYR A 260 19.47 14.55 5.86
N ARG A 261 20.74 14.15 5.76
CA ARG A 261 21.83 14.77 6.49
C ARG A 261 22.47 15.77 5.55
N GLU A 262 22.40 17.05 5.91
CA GLU A 262 23.21 18.07 5.24
C GLU A 262 24.66 17.58 5.29
N ALA A 263 25.27 17.39 4.12
CA ALA A 263 26.66 16.99 4.03
C ALA A 263 27.49 18.17 4.57
N THR A 264 27.81 18.15 5.86
CA THR A 264 28.84 19.03 6.41
C THR A 264 30.14 18.64 5.73
N ALA A 265 30.55 19.44 4.75
CA ALA A 265 31.88 19.39 4.20
C ALA A 265 32.87 19.85 5.28
N GLU A 266 33.22 18.96 6.20
CA GLU A 266 34.40 19.14 7.03
C GLU A 266 35.63 18.77 6.18
N SER A 267 36.10 19.77 5.43
CA SER A 267 37.51 19.84 5.05
C SER A 267 38.32 20.11 6.31
N GLY A 268 38.68 19.04 7.03
CA GLY A 268 39.56 19.07 8.19
C GLY A 268 40.77 18.18 7.95
N ALA A 269 41.91 18.80 7.65
CA ALA A 269 43.19 18.16 7.43
C ALA A 269 43.61 17.26 8.62
N GLY A 270 43.94 16.00 8.33
CA GLY A 270 44.58 15.08 9.27
C GLY A 270 45.71 14.34 8.56
N GLY A 271 46.94 14.77 8.80
CA GLY A 271 48.12 14.31 8.08
C GLY A 271 48.73 12.99 8.57
N SER A 272 49.64 12.52 7.72
CA SER A 272 50.77 11.61 7.99
C SER A 272 50.48 10.11 8.09
N ALA A 273 50.60 9.45 6.93
CA ALA A 273 50.99 8.06 6.83
C ALA A 273 52.53 7.96 6.87
N GLY A 274 53.05 7.18 7.82
CA GLY A 274 54.44 6.76 7.88
C GLY A 274 54.55 5.24 7.96
N SER A 275 55.00 4.59 6.89
CA SER A 275 56.04 3.55 6.96
C SER A 275 56.46 3.09 5.57
N ARG A 276 57.78 3.08 5.39
CA ARG A 276 58.54 2.64 4.22
C ARG A 276 58.86 1.14 4.27
N ALA A 277 59.17 0.60 3.09
CA ALA A 277 60.21 -0.37 2.72
C ALA A 277 59.62 -1.53 1.90
N GLY A 278 60.18 -2.01 0.79
CA GLY A 278 61.34 -1.72 -0.09
C GLY A 278 61.02 -2.46 -1.41
N GLY A 279 61.75 -2.45 -2.53
CA GLY A 279 63.10 -2.09 -2.94
C GLY A 279 63.39 -2.98 -4.20
N SER A 280 64.33 -2.57 -5.06
CA SER A 280 64.80 -3.23 -6.32
C SER A 280 64.02 -2.86 -7.60
N ALA A 281 64.48 -2.00 -8.51
CA ALA A 281 65.75 -1.84 -9.26
C ALA A 281 65.74 -2.51 -10.66
N GLY A 282 65.68 -1.64 -11.69
CA GLY A 282 66.45 -1.78 -12.93
C GLY A 282 65.76 -2.39 -14.15
N ARG A 283 65.53 -1.58 -15.20
CA ARG A 283 66.39 -1.47 -16.41
C ARG A 283 65.74 -0.59 -17.49
N ARG A 284 66.61 -0.12 -18.38
CA ARG A 284 66.49 0.97 -19.38
C ARG A 284 65.79 0.57 -20.69
N ALA A 285 65.19 1.61 -21.29
CA ALA A 285 65.31 2.11 -22.68
C ALA A 285 64.58 1.46 -23.87
N GLY A 286 64.09 2.37 -24.73
CA GLY A 286 63.58 2.20 -26.10
C GLY A 286 62.07 2.42 -26.16
N GLY A 287 61.48 3.33 -26.92
CA GLY A 287 61.92 4.26 -27.96
C GLY A 287 60.73 4.50 -28.91
N PHE A 288 60.51 5.77 -29.31
CA PHE A 288 59.88 6.20 -30.58
C PHE A 288 58.36 5.92 -30.80
N THR A 289 57.45 6.74 -31.37
CA THR A 289 57.25 8.18 -31.68
C THR A 289 55.76 8.38 -31.99
N ASP A 290 55.33 9.63 -31.88
CA ASP A 290 54.17 10.28 -32.52
C ASP A 290 53.71 9.74 -33.88
N SER A 291 52.40 9.84 -34.14
CA SER A 291 51.85 10.52 -35.33
C SER A 291 50.34 10.75 -35.22
N ARG A 292 49.97 12.04 -35.05
CA ARG A 292 48.73 12.62 -35.60
C ARG A 292 48.99 13.04 -37.06
N PRO A 293 47.94 13.14 -37.88
CA PRO A 293 47.54 14.44 -38.44
C PRO A 293 45.99 14.60 -38.35
N GLY A 294 45.36 15.76 -38.11
CA GLY A 294 45.38 17.02 -38.87
C GLY A 294 44.79 16.77 -40.27
N GLY A 295 43.67 17.28 -40.77
CA GLY A 295 42.67 18.29 -40.43
C GLY A 295 41.89 18.56 -41.74
N SER A 296 40.70 19.16 -41.69
CA SER A 296 40.20 20.20 -42.63
C SER A 296 38.69 20.15 -42.89
N ALA A 297 38.14 21.37 -42.86
CA ALA A 297 37.06 21.97 -43.65
C ALA A 297 35.57 21.79 -43.26
N ASP A 298 35.01 22.98 -43.00
CA ASP A 298 33.60 23.39 -42.98
C ASP A 298 32.78 22.96 -44.20
N SER A 299 31.47 22.84 -43.99
CA SER A 299 30.44 23.29 -44.95
C SER A 299 29.09 23.47 -44.24
N GLY A 300 28.56 24.70 -44.31
CA GLY A 300 27.19 25.06 -43.94
C GLY A 300 26.13 24.67 -44.98
N PRO A 301 24.90 25.20 -44.87
CA PRO A 301 23.67 24.41 -44.99
C PRO A 301 22.95 24.50 -46.36
N SER A 302 22.08 23.51 -46.61
CA SER A 302 20.98 23.52 -47.58
C SER A 302 19.86 22.67 -46.96
N GLY A 303 18.55 22.90 -47.08
CA GLY A 303 17.76 23.72 -48.00
C GLY A 303 16.51 22.92 -48.36
N SER A 304 15.36 23.29 -47.77
CA SER A 304 13.96 23.18 -48.26
C SER A 304 13.40 21.90 -48.88
N ALA A 305 12.29 21.40 -48.29
CA ALA A 305 10.97 21.19 -48.92
C ALA A 305 9.96 20.90 -47.79
N GLY A 306 8.78 21.51 -47.63
CA GLY A 306 7.93 22.22 -48.58
C GLY A 306 6.70 21.37 -48.89
N SER A 307 5.66 21.44 -48.05
CA SER A 307 4.27 21.11 -48.40
C SER A 307 3.34 21.74 -47.35
N GLY A 308 2.72 22.84 -47.75
CA GLY A 308 1.60 23.43 -47.01
C GLY A 308 0.27 22.95 -47.57
N ALA A 309 -0.78 23.15 -46.77
CA ALA A 309 -2.10 23.69 -47.14
C ALA A 309 -3.17 23.10 -46.20
N GLY A 310 -4.02 23.97 -45.66
CA GLY A 310 -5.26 23.56 -45.00
C GLY A 310 -5.55 24.36 -43.74
N GLY A 311 -5.96 25.62 -43.90
CA GLY A 311 -6.73 26.29 -42.87
C GLY A 311 -8.11 25.65 -42.75
N PHE A 312 -8.60 25.48 -41.53
CA PHE A 312 -10.04 25.41 -41.32
C PHE A 312 -10.42 26.07 -40.00
N THR A 313 -11.54 26.77 -40.10
CA THR A 313 -12.12 27.74 -39.18
C THR A 313 -12.91 27.08 -38.05
N ASP A 314 -13.09 27.86 -36.99
CA ASP A 314 -14.10 27.71 -35.95
C ASP A 314 -15.45 27.24 -36.49
N SER A 315 -16.05 26.27 -35.81
CA SER A 315 -17.48 25.96 -35.91
C SER A 315 -17.97 25.34 -34.61
N ARG A 316 -18.73 26.13 -33.85
CA ARG A 316 -19.72 25.65 -32.88
C ARG A 316 -20.72 24.72 -33.59
N PRO A 317 -21.36 23.83 -32.84
CA PRO A 317 -22.79 23.64 -33.03
C PRO A 317 -23.58 23.98 -31.77
N SER A 318 -24.66 24.70 -32.04
CA SER A 318 -25.84 24.96 -31.24
C SER A 318 -26.56 23.68 -30.81
N GLY A 319 -27.36 23.82 -29.75
CA GLY A 319 -27.99 22.73 -29.02
C GLY A 319 -29.08 21.96 -29.75
N SER A 320 -29.49 20.88 -29.08
CA SER A 320 -30.76 20.20 -29.29
C SER A 320 -31.36 19.90 -27.91
N ALA A 321 -32.62 20.28 -27.77
CA ALA A 321 -33.48 20.03 -26.63
C ALA A 321 -34.09 18.61 -26.68
N ASP A 322 -34.82 18.29 -25.59
CA ASP A 322 -35.83 17.24 -25.43
C ASP A 322 -35.30 15.82 -25.10
N SER A 323 -35.84 15.04 -24.16
CA SER A 323 -37.03 15.14 -23.30
C SER A 323 -36.84 14.29 -22.03
N ARG A 324 -37.44 14.73 -20.93
CA ARG A 324 -37.64 13.97 -19.68
C ARG A 324 -38.71 12.88 -19.86
N PRO A 325 -38.76 11.92 -18.93
CA PRO A 325 -40.04 11.56 -18.33
C PRO A 325 -40.03 11.77 -16.81
N SER A 326 -41.05 12.48 -16.36
CA SER A 326 -41.73 12.40 -15.04
C SER A 326 -41.96 10.95 -14.60
N GLY A 327 -42.00 10.55 -13.32
CA GLY A 327 -41.95 11.19 -12.02
C GLY A 327 -42.64 10.25 -11.01
N SER A 328 -42.23 10.23 -9.74
CA SER A 328 -43.14 9.99 -8.60
C SER A 328 -42.49 10.43 -7.29
N ALA A 329 -43.27 11.18 -6.51
CA ALA A 329 -42.92 11.78 -5.24
C ALA A 329 -43.14 10.83 -4.06
N GLY A 330 -42.43 11.07 -2.96
CA GLY A 330 -42.66 10.41 -1.67
C GLY A 330 -41.85 11.03 -0.52
N SER A 331 -42.44 12.07 0.08
CA SER A 331 -42.43 12.46 1.50
C SER A 331 -41.11 12.63 2.28
N GLY A 332 -40.88 13.85 2.76
CA GLY A 332 -39.72 14.23 3.55
C GLY A 332 -39.88 14.19 5.08
N ALA A 333 -38.81 14.60 5.75
CA ALA A 333 -38.70 15.20 7.09
C ALA A 333 -37.20 15.54 7.27
N GLY A 334 -36.70 16.63 7.81
CA GLY A 334 -37.25 17.89 8.31
C GLY A 334 -36.01 18.78 8.51
N GLY A 335 -36.09 20.06 8.14
CA GLY A 335 -34.98 21.00 8.25
C GLY A 335 -34.70 21.38 9.70
N PHE A 336 -33.42 21.56 10.03
CA PHE A 336 -32.99 22.26 11.23
C PHE A 336 -32.12 23.45 10.81
N THR A 337 -32.64 24.65 11.04
CA THR A 337 -31.91 25.91 11.05
C THR A 337 -31.50 26.18 12.50
N ASP A 338 -30.25 26.58 12.76
CA ASP A 338 -30.07 27.77 13.60
C ASP A 338 -28.68 28.44 13.53
N SER A 339 -28.77 29.78 13.46
CA SER A 339 -27.98 30.84 14.10
C SER A 339 -26.45 30.82 14.15
N ARG A 340 -25.89 31.84 13.47
CA ARG A 340 -24.61 32.47 13.81
C ARG A 340 -24.68 33.12 15.20
N PRO A 341 -23.55 33.14 15.94
CA PRO A 341 -23.20 34.31 16.71
C PRO A 341 -21.88 34.93 16.25
N SER A 342 -21.89 36.26 16.26
CA SER A 342 -20.79 37.20 16.13
C SER A 342 -19.63 36.92 17.09
N GLY A 343 -18.42 37.29 16.66
CA GLY A 343 -17.17 36.86 17.26
C GLY A 343 -16.77 37.49 18.61
N SER A 344 -15.73 36.90 19.18
CA SER A 344 -14.85 37.54 20.16
C SER A 344 -13.40 37.18 19.84
N ALA A 345 -12.56 38.18 19.68
CA ALA A 345 -11.11 38.04 19.64
C ALA A 345 -10.60 37.46 20.97
N GLY A 346 -9.60 36.57 20.91
CA GLY A 346 -8.93 36.00 22.07
C GLY A 346 -7.67 35.26 21.66
N SER A 347 -6.54 35.87 22.00
CA SER A 347 -5.16 35.54 21.66
C SER A 347 -4.66 34.19 22.19
N GLY A 348 -3.74 33.55 21.46
CA GLY A 348 -3.00 32.39 21.96
C GLY A 348 -2.21 31.65 20.88
N ALA A 349 -1.11 32.24 20.44
CA ALA A 349 -0.16 31.63 19.52
C ALA A 349 0.63 30.49 20.21
N GLY A 350 0.64 29.30 19.59
CA GLY A 350 1.58 28.21 19.86
C GLY A 350 2.39 27.95 18.59
N GLY A 351 3.68 28.24 18.65
CA GLY A 351 4.56 28.47 17.50
C GLY A 351 4.77 27.29 16.57
N PHE A 352 4.65 27.58 15.28
CA PHE A 352 5.29 26.82 14.20
C PHE A 352 6.66 27.47 13.98
N THR A 353 7.75 26.73 14.20
CA THR A 353 9.10 27.26 13.95
C THR A 353 9.34 27.31 12.45
N ASP A 354 9.25 28.53 11.91
CA ASP A 354 9.80 28.95 10.63
C ASP A 354 11.24 29.40 10.86
N SER A 355 12.18 28.94 10.02
CA SER A 355 13.55 29.44 9.95
C SER A 355 13.73 30.01 8.55
N GLY A 356 13.90 31.34 8.50
CA GLY A 356 13.74 32.20 7.33
C GLY A 356 14.85 32.19 6.25
N PRO A 357 15.07 33.32 5.54
CA PRO A 357 14.98 33.31 4.07
C PRO A 357 16.31 33.54 3.33
N GLY A 358 16.32 33.19 2.03
CA GLY A 358 17.15 33.82 1.00
C GLY A 358 18.43 33.09 0.60
N GLY A 359 18.41 32.43 -0.56
CA GLY A 359 19.62 31.94 -1.24
C GLY A 359 19.27 31.04 -2.43
N SER A 360 19.27 31.57 -3.65
CA SER A 360 19.21 30.73 -4.86
C SER A 360 20.58 30.10 -5.11
N VAL A 361 20.63 28.77 -5.29
CA VAL A 361 21.41 27.98 -6.27
C VAL A 361 21.51 26.52 -5.75
N GLY A 362 20.91 25.58 -6.50
CA GLY A 362 21.12 24.13 -6.37
C GLY A 362 20.03 23.33 -5.64
N SER A 363 18.95 22.95 -6.34
CA SER A 363 17.94 22.01 -5.81
C SER A 363 18.56 20.60 -5.67
N ARG A 364 19.04 20.27 -4.46
CA ARG A 364 19.22 18.89 -4.00
C ARG A 364 17.98 18.52 -3.19
N ALA A 365 17.33 17.42 -3.57
CA ALA A 365 16.05 16.97 -3.00
C ALA A 365 16.15 16.73 -1.49
N GLY A 366 15.52 17.60 -0.69
CA GLY A 366 15.16 17.26 0.69
C GLY A 366 14.10 16.15 0.65
N GLY A 367 14.32 15.06 1.40
CA GLY A 367 13.43 13.89 1.37
C GLY A 367 11.99 14.24 1.76
N PHE A 368 11.02 13.74 1.00
CA PHE A 368 9.60 13.83 1.35
C PHE A 368 9.28 12.83 2.47
N ALA A 369 8.82 13.32 3.61
CA ALA A 369 8.42 12.52 4.75
C ALA A 369 7.29 13.22 5.53
N VAL A 370 6.26 12.47 5.92
CA VAL A 370 5.11 12.99 6.67
C VAL A 370 4.69 12.00 7.74
N GLU A 371 4.58 12.45 8.98
CA GLU A 371 3.99 11.66 10.08
C GLU A 371 2.46 11.71 9.96
N ASP A 372 1.85 10.59 9.62
CA ASP A 372 0.41 10.50 9.41
C ASP A 372 -0.30 9.89 10.63
N PRO A 373 -1.30 10.57 11.23
CA PRO A 373 -2.02 10.05 12.39
C PRO A 373 -2.81 8.78 12.09
N ALA A 374 -3.36 8.60 10.88
CA ALA A 374 -4.14 7.41 10.54
C ALA A 374 -3.26 6.15 10.45
N PHE A 375 -2.10 6.26 9.78
CA PHE A 375 -1.09 5.21 9.71
C PHE A 375 -0.61 4.80 11.11
N ASN A 376 -0.29 5.78 11.96
CA ASN A 376 0.17 5.53 13.32
C ASN A 376 -0.93 4.94 14.22
N ALA A 377 -2.20 5.33 14.04
CA ALA A 377 -3.32 4.71 14.75
C ALA A 377 -3.49 3.22 14.38
N LEU A 378 -3.35 2.88 13.10
CA LEU A 378 -3.37 1.48 12.65
C LEU A 378 -2.15 0.69 13.16
N LEU A 379 -0.98 1.32 13.25
CA LEU A 379 0.18 0.70 13.92
C LEU A 379 -0.11 0.38 15.37
N ILE A 380 -0.73 1.29 16.12
CA ILE A 380 -1.11 1.05 17.52
C ILE A 380 -2.04 -0.17 17.63
N ALA A 381 -3.10 -0.23 16.82
CA ALA A 381 -4.02 -1.39 16.82
C ALA A 381 -3.28 -2.70 16.48
N SER A 382 -2.32 -2.62 15.56
CA SER A 382 -1.51 -3.76 15.17
C SER A 382 -0.53 -4.21 16.25
N GLU A 383 0.13 -3.30 16.97
CA GLU A 383 1.01 -3.60 18.10
C GLU A 383 0.26 -4.36 19.20
N TYR A 384 -0.99 -3.99 19.49
CA TYR A 384 -1.84 -4.76 20.41
C TYR A 384 -2.07 -6.19 19.93
N ALA A 385 -2.38 -6.38 18.64
CA ALA A 385 -2.55 -7.71 18.09
C ALA A 385 -1.24 -8.52 18.11
N LEU A 386 -0.11 -7.88 17.81
CA LEU A 386 1.21 -8.51 17.86
C LEU A 386 1.55 -8.98 19.28
N ALA A 387 1.23 -8.18 20.30
CA ALA A 387 1.40 -8.56 21.70
C ALA A 387 0.52 -9.77 22.09
N ARG A 388 -0.72 -9.83 21.57
CA ARG A 388 -1.60 -11.00 21.78
C ARG A 388 -1.04 -12.26 21.11
N ILE A 389 -0.50 -12.13 19.90
CA ILE A 389 0.17 -13.24 19.20
C ILE A 389 1.39 -13.72 19.99
N ALA A 390 2.22 -12.81 20.49
CA ALA A 390 3.38 -13.16 21.31
C ALA A 390 2.96 -13.95 22.56
N HIS A 391 1.90 -13.50 23.24
CA HIS A 391 1.35 -14.18 24.41
C HIS A 391 0.80 -15.58 24.08
N GLU A 392 0.03 -15.74 23.00
CA GLU A 392 -0.50 -17.04 22.54
C GLU A 392 0.63 -18.04 22.21
N LEU A 393 1.76 -17.55 21.71
CA LEU A 393 2.92 -18.38 21.40
C LEU A 393 3.82 -18.67 22.62
N GLY A 394 3.52 -18.10 23.80
CA GLY A 394 4.41 -18.17 24.95
C GLY A 394 5.76 -17.50 24.72
N ALA A 395 5.86 -16.60 23.73
CA ALA A 395 7.07 -15.83 23.49
C ALA A 395 7.25 -14.83 24.62
N ALA A 396 8.46 -14.78 25.21
CA ALA A 396 8.80 -13.74 26.18
C ALA A 396 8.55 -12.36 25.54
N GLU A 397 7.92 -11.45 26.28
CA GLU A 397 7.79 -10.07 25.84
C GLU A 397 9.16 -9.54 25.39
N PRO A 398 9.26 -8.80 24.27
CA PRO A 398 10.49 -8.12 23.91
C PRO A 398 10.87 -7.22 25.09
N ARG A 399 11.87 -7.61 25.88
CA ARG A 399 12.39 -6.75 26.94
C ARG A 399 12.78 -5.42 26.29
N PRO A 400 12.31 -4.28 26.80
CA PRO A 400 12.77 -3.00 26.29
C PRO A 400 14.30 -2.99 26.44
N GLY A 401 15.00 -3.00 25.30
CA GLY A 401 16.45 -2.93 25.29
C GLY A 401 16.89 -1.75 26.15
N ARG A 402 17.90 -1.94 26.99
CA ARG A 402 18.54 -0.90 27.79
C ARG A 402 18.80 0.33 26.90
N ARG A 403 17.89 1.31 26.96
CA ARG A 403 18.13 2.66 26.45
C ARG A 403 19.02 3.35 27.47
N GLY A 404 20.11 3.98 27.00
CA GLY A 404 20.95 4.84 27.82
C GLY A 404 20.15 5.97 28.47
N PRO A 405 20.66 6.60 29.53
CA PRO A 405 19.90 7.51 30.38
C PRO A 405 19.67 8.85 29.68
N SER A 406 18.64 8.94 28.83
CA SER A 406 17.87 10.17 28.64
C SER A 406 16.48 9.82 28.09
N ALA A 407 15.47 10.47 28.65
CA ALA A 407 14.03 10.29 28.40
C ALA A 407 13.40 8.96 28.88
N SER A 408 13.08 8.93 30.17
CA SER A 408 12.13 8.01 30.79
C SER A 408 10.71 8.19 30.21
N ARG A 409 10.33 7.34 29.26
CA ARG A 409 8.90 7.06 29.01
C ARG A 409 8.69 5.56 29.03
N ARG A 410 7.95 5.09 30.04
CA ARG A 410 7.42 3.73 30.09
C ARG A 410 6.51 3.51 28.87
N PRO A 411 6.44 2.29 28.32
CA PRO A 411 5.41 1.98 27.34
C PRO A 411 4.02 2.28 27.91
N TRP A 412 3.19 2.98 27.14
CA TRP A 412 1.88 3.47 27.58
C TRP A 412 0.91 2.36 28.03
N TRP A 413 1.11 1.11 27.58
CA TRP A 413 0.31 -0.05 28.00
C TRP A 413 0.71 -0.65 29.35
N SER A 414 1.83 -0.22 29.95
CA SER A 414 2.30 -0.74 31.23
C SER A 414 1.38 -0.44 32.42
N GLY A 415 0.29 0.34 32.21
CA GLY A 415 -0.65 0.77 33.24
C GLY A 415 -2.03 0.08 33.24
N CYS A 416 -2.38 -0.73 32.23
CA CYS A 416 -3.74 -1.31 32.14
C CYS A 416 -3.91 -2.68 32.82
N GLY A 417 -3.01 -3.04 33.73
CA GLY A 417 -2.98 -4.33 34.40
C GLY A 417 -3.12 -4.26 35.92
N THR A 418 -4.12 -3.56 36.46
CA THR A 418 -4.46 -3.66 37.88
C THR A 418 -5.87 -4.22 38.06
N ARG A 419 -5.94 -5.54 38.28
CA ARG A 419 -7.07 -6.17 38.97
C ARG A 419 -7.12 -5.61 40.40
N PRO A 420 -8.29 -5.24 40.94
CA PRO A 420 -8.39 -4.95 42.37
C PRO A 420 -8.21 -6.26 43.15
N ARG A 421 -7.21 -6.31 44.03
CA ARG A 421 -7.09 -7.37 45.04
C ARG A 421 -7.86 -6.93 46.27
N GLY A 422 -8.78 -7.78 46.74
CA GLY A 422 -9.35 -7.65 48.08
C GLY A 422 -10.76 -8.22 48.18
N CYS A 423 -10.88 -9.54 48.33
CA CYS A 423 -11.96 -10.18 49.12
C CYS A 423 -11.52 -11.62 49.42
N SER A 424 -11.32 -11.92 50.70
CA SER A 424 -10.98 -13.23 51.23
C SER A 424 -12.19 -14.16 51.20
N CYS A 425 -12.00 -15.41 50.79
CA CYS A 425 -12.96 -16.48 51.00
C CYS A 425 -12.98 -16.88 52.48
N ALA A 426 -13.94 -16.35 53.24
CA ALA A 426 -14.43 -16.94 54.48
C ALA A 426 -15.81 -16.32 54.77
N GLY A 427 -16.86 -17.14 54.77
CA GLY A 427 -18.21 -16.65 55.05
C GLY A 427 -19.28 -17.62 54.60
N THR A 428 -19.49 -18.64 55.42
CA THR A 428 -20.66 -19.52 55.46
C THR A 428 -21.96 -18.72 55.36
N CYS A 429 -22.85 -19.14 54.45
CA CYS A 429 -24.23 -18.67 54.41
C CYS A 429 -25.02 -19.19 55.61
N ALA A 430 -25.77 -18.31 56.28
CA ALA A 430 -26.93 -18.66 57.10
C ALA A 430 -28.10 -17.74 56.68
N PRO A 431 -29.34 -18.24 56.55
CA PRO A 431 -30.50 -17.40 56.26
C PRO A 431 -31.35 -17.13 57.51
N GLY A 432 -32.07 -16.00 57.51
CA GLY A 432 -33.07 -15.58 58.50
C GLY A 432 -32.77 -14.15 58.97
N SER A 433 -33.66 -13.17 58.87
CA SER A 433 -35.12 -13.14 58.69
C SER A 433 -35.53 -11.85 57.98
#